data_AF-A0A941EYT5-F1
#
_entry.id   AF-A0A941EYT5-F1
#
_cell.length_a   1.000
_cell.length_b   1.000
_cell.length_c   1.000
_cell.angle_alpha   90.00
_cell.angle_beta   90.00
_cell.angle_gamma   90.00
#
_symmetry.space_group_name_H-M   'P 1'
#
loop_
_entity.id
_entity.type
_entity.pdbx_description
1 polymer ?
#
loop_
_entity_poly.entity_id
_entity_poly.type
_entity_poly.pdbx_seq_one_letter_code
_entity_poly.pdbx_strand_id
1 'polypeptide(L)'
;APDPGPALTRAVPTFIPKPASGLALPGLFRATVVVTDDGQGIADDVIALLHQVGATAVHTDEILTAPPADVSATIFLGGLRPDPAAHADSYPFAADVAITREAFHVARSVAGTGAFVTVGRLGRTGLGALTRTCAREWPDVAVKSIELDQPDAASAAVAIVTELLTGDSEPDIVLGPDGSRSAWTMQPASLPAASEATAPLSAESVVIITGGARGVTAACARALAHAFRCRIALVGRTPLTDEPPDLGDAQSEVDLRAALVGRAVRAGERPRPAAIESELRRVLAVREVRSTLADIEAAGSAVRYLRADVGDIESLSGALDEVRAEWGAVTGVVHGAGVLADRLVVDKTDEQFDRVLRVKAEGFRNLLELVGADEPALVAVFSSVAASAGNSGQCDYAAANEIAERLAVDWRARHPACVVKAIAWGPWSGGMVGADLAAMFAERDVALIALAAGAEAFVAEITGPIGAERTHDGPQVGDGMPADDVGADDVGADDVPADEVRADGVRCLIAAGTSGAPSAPREGDLAVSEVAQVWLGSHRIGDRAVVPLAVVCDWMLRLIDVDVDGAGSVTASAPALVLRDIDVVRGIVAPSVVTVRRVGAEFTVVTAAGVRCYRCL
;
A
#
# COMPACT_ATOMS: atom_id res chain seq x y z
N ALA A 1 -11.36 23.38 -24.55
CA ALA A 1 -10.77 23.01 -23.27
C ALA A 1 -9.86 21.81 -23.53
N PRO A 2 -8.69 21.68 -22.86
CA PRO A 2 -7.98 20.40 -22.87
C PRO A 2 -8.92 19.32 -22.33
N ASP A 3 -8.79 18.11 -22.85
CA ASP A 3 -9.52 16.93 -22.40
C ASP A 3 -9.34 16.81 -20.86
N PRO A 4 -10.41 16.83 -20.05
CA PRO A 4 -10.30 16.76 -18.60
C PRO A 4 -9.66 15.45 -18.11
N GLY A 5 -9.48 14.47 -19.00
CA GLY A 5 -8.92 13.18 -18.66
C GLY A 5 -9.92 12.29 -17.93
N PRO A 6 -9.51 11.07 -17.57
CA PRO A 6 -10.31 10.13 -16.80
C PRO A 6 -10.73 10.75 -15.45
N ALA A 7 -12.00 10.56 -15.06
CA ALA A 7 -12.50 11.01 -13.76
C ALA A 7 -11.72 10.33 -12.63
N LEU A 8 -11.38 11.07 -11.58
CA LEU A 8 -10.69 10.49 -10.43
C LEU A 8 -11.66 9.68 -9.57
N THR A 9 -11.15 8.57 -9.05
CA THR A 9 -11.80 7.73 -8.04
C THR A 9 -11.07 7.91 -6.73
N ARG A 10 -11.84 7.96 -5.63
CA ARG A 10 -11.33 7.92 -4.27
C ARG A 10 -11.84 6.65 -3.59
N ALA A 11 -10.98 6.03 -2.80
CA ALA A 11 -11.33 4.90 -1.97
C ALA A 11 -10.67 5.02 -0.60
N VAL A 12 -11.25 4.41 0.42
CA VAL A 12 -10.71 4.38 1.78
C VAL A 12 -10.57 2.94 2.27
N PRO A 13 -9.53 2.62 3.05
CA PRO A 13 -9.36 1.29 3.58
C PRO A 13 -10.45 1.00 4.62
N THR A 14 -11.21 -0.06 4.38
CA THR A 14 -12.27 -0.54 5.26
C THR A 14 -11.94 -1.95 5.71
N PHE A 15 -12.25 -2.25 6.97
CA PHE A 15 -12.11 -3.58 7.53
C PHE A 15 -13.35 -4.41 7.20
N ILE A 16 -13.17 -5.52 6.47
CA ILE A 16 -14.30 -6.35 6.04
C ILE A 16 -14.16 -7.73 6.67
N PRO A 17 -15.22 -8.24 7.35
CA PRO A 17 -15.26 -9.62 7.80
C PRO A 17 -15.01 -10.60 6.64
N LYS A 18 -14.09 -11.54 6.86
CA LYS A 18 -13.72 -12.58 5.90
C LYS A 18 -13.77 -13.93 6.60
N PRO A 19 -14.92 -14.64 6.59
CA PRO A 19 -15.02 -15.97 7.17
C PRO A 19 -13.95 -16.92 6.62
N ALA A 20 -13.41 -17.78 7.48
CA ALA A 20 -12.46 -18.81 7.08
C ALA A 20 -13.14 -19.80 6.11
N SER A 21 -12.46 -20.21 5.05
CA SER A 21 -13.02 -21.13 4.06
C SER A 21 -12.98 -22.59 4.49
N GLY A 22 -12.26 -22.91 5.57
CA GLY A 22 -12.03 -24.27 6.05
C GLY A 22 -10.93 -25.02 5.29
N LEU A 23 -10.18 -24.34 4.41
CA LEU A 23 -9.08 -24.93 3.66
C LEU A 23 -7.73 -24.57 4.25
N ALA A 24 -6.82 -25.54 4.30
CA ALA A 24 -5.45 -25.31 4.75
C ALA A 24 -4.63 -24.59 3.69
N LEU A 25 -3.63 -23.84 4.15
CA LEU A 25 -2.64 -23.19 3.30
C LEU A 25 -1.90 -24.24 2.45
N PRO A 26 -1.83 -24.06 1.12
CA PRO A 26 -1.06 -24.95 0.26
C PRO A 26 0.41 -25.06 0.71
N GLY A 27 0.95 -26.28 0.67
CA GLY A 27 2.34 -26.55 1.05
C GLY A 27 2.53 -27.01 2.50
N LEU A 28 1.60 -26.70 3.42
CA LEU A 28 1.80 -26.94 4.86
C LEU A 28 2.15 -28.39 5.26
N PHE A 29 1.63 -29.38 4.54
CA PHE A 29 1.83 -30.82 4.82
C PHE A 29 2.76 -31.52 3.83
N ARG A 30 3.42 -30.78 2.93
CA ARG A 30 4.17 -31.39 1.82
C ARG A 30 5.58 -31.81 2.20
N ALA A 31 6.27 -30.98 2.98
CA ALA A 31 7.63 -31.21 3.43
C ALA A 31 7.85 -30.44 4.74
N THR A 32 9.06 -29.94 4.96
CA THR A 32 9.37 -29.18 6.18
C THR A 32 8.80 -27.76 6.11
N VAL A 33 8.18 -27.32 7.19
CA VAL A 33 7.79 -25.93 7.46
C VAL A 33 8.89 -25.30 8.31
N VAL A 34 9.44 -24.18 7.86
CA VAL A 34 10.43 -23.42 8.64
C VAL A 34 9.72 -22.30 9.37
N VAL A 35 9.94 -22.18 10.67
CA VAL A 35 9.38 -21.12 11.51
C VAL A 35 10.54 -20.31 12.09
N THR A 36 10.55 -19.00 11.84
CA THR A 36 11.58 -18.11 12.39
C THR A 36 11.27 -17.73 13.83
N ASP A 37 12.31 -17.51 14.63
CA ASP A 37 12.15 -17.07 16.02
C ASP A 37 11.43 -15.72 16.14
N ASP A 38 10.59 -15.61 17.17
CA ASP A 38 9.90 -14.40 17.59
C ASP A 38 10.45 -13.85 18.93
N GLY A 39 11.42 -14.55 19.54
CA GLY A 39 12.08 -14.16 20.78
C GLY A 39 11.21 -14.28 22.04
N GLN A 40 9.99 -14.82 21.95
CA GLN A 40 9.08 -15.00 23.09
C GLN A 40 8.58 -16.46 23.25
N GLY A 41 8.96 -17.37 22.35
CA GLY A 41 8.58 -18.78 22.39
C GLY A 41 7.31 -19.13 21.59
N ILE A 42 6.71 -18.16 20.88
CA ILE A 42 5.56 -18.42 20.00
C ILE A 42 5.96 -19.37 18.86
N ALA A 43 7.20 -19.27 18.36
CA ALA A 43 7.73 -20.18 17.35
C ALA A 43 7.65 -21.65 17.78
N ASP A 44 8.06 -21.96 19.01
CA ASP A 44 8.03 -23.31 19.56
C ASP A 44 6.59 -23.82 19.72
N ASP A 45 5.67 -22.95 20.17
CA ASP A 45 4.25 -23.28 20.31
C ASP A 45 3.58 -23.53 18.93
N VAL A 46 3.90 -22.71 17.92
CA VAL A 46 3.45 -22.91 16.53
C VAL A 46 3.95 -24.26 16.01
N ILE A 47 5.23 -24.59 16.22
CA ILE A 47 5.80 -25.88 15.80
C ILE A 47 5.10 -27.05 16.48
N ALA A 48 4.87 -26.96 17.80
CA ALA A 48 4.20 -28.01 18.56
C ALA A 48 2.78 -28.25 18.04
N LEU A 49 2.02 -27.19 17.75
CA LEU A 49 0.68 -27.28 17.18
C LEU A 49 0.70 -27.83 15.75
N LEU A 50 1.66 -27.42 14.91
CA LEU A 50 1.85 -27.98 13.56
C LEU A 50 2.15 -29.48 13.60
N HIS A 51 2.98 -29.95 14.54
CA HIS A 51 3.25 -31.38 14.72
C HIS A 51 2.00 -32.16 15.15
N GLN A 52 1.16 -31.59 16.02
CA GLN A 52 -0.09 -32.24 16.45
C GLN A 52 -1.07 -32.48 15.31
N VAL A 53 -1.06 -31.63 14.28
CA VAL A 53 -1.90 -31.77 13.09
C VAL A 53 -1.20 -32.52 11.94
N GLY A 54 0.00 -33.04 12.18
CA GLY A 54 0.74 -33.90 11.25
C GLY A 54 1.64 -33.17 10.25
N ALA A 55 1.87 -31.86 10.41
CA ALA A 55 2.87 -31.14 9.63
C ALA A 55 4.28 -31.33 10.23
N THR A 56 5.31 -31.36 9.38
CA THR A 56 6.70 -31.39 9.83
C THR A 56 7.19 -29.94 9.90
N ALA A 57 7.58 -29.46 11.08
CA ALA A 57 8.04 -28.09 11.26
C ALA A 57 9.35 -28.03 12.06
N VAL A 58 10.21 -27.05 11.73
CA VAL A 58 11.51 -26.81 12.39
C VAL A 58 11.67 -25.33 12.73
N HIS A 59 12.34 -25.08 13.85
CA HIS A 59 12.69 -23.74 14.32
C HIS A 59 14.01 -23.29 13.67
N THR A 60 14.12 -22.01 13.32
CA THR A 60 15.37 -21.36 12.97
C THR A 60 15.54 -20.01 13.66
N ASP A 61 16.69 -19.83 14.31
CA ASP A 61 17.10 -18.57 14.94
C ASP A 61 17.89 -17.68 13.96
N GLU A 62 18.25 -18.21 12.79
CA GLU A 62 19.05 -17.52 11.79
C GLU A 62 18.16 -16.97 10.68
N ILE A 63 18.48 -15.75 10.23
CA ILE A 63 17.88 -15.19 9.01
C ILE A 63 18.25 -16.13 7.86
N LEU A 64 17.23 -16.72 7.23
CA LEU A 64 17.44 -17.61 6.08
C LEU A 64 18.23 -16.88 4.99
N THR A 65 19.42 -17.38 4.65
CA THR A 65 20.31 -16.82 3.62
C THR A 65 20.31 -17.61 2.31
N ALA A 66 19.68 -18.78 2.31
CA ALA A 66 19.48 -19.64 1.15
C ALA A 66 18.16 -20.41 1.32
N PRO A 67 17.50 -20.82 0.22
CA PRO A 67 16.31 -21.68 0.31
C PRO A 67 16.74 -23.00 0.95
N PRO A 68 16.19 -23.39 2.12
CA PRO A 68 16.60 -24.62 2.76
C PRO A 68 16.13 -25.82 1.92
N ALA A 69 16.89 -26.92 1.95
CA ALA A 69 16.52 -28.12 1.20
C ALA A 69 15.22 -28.71 1.76
N ASP A 70 14.29 -29.08 0.88
CA ASP A 70 13.03 -29.74 1.24
C ASP A 70 12.06 -28.90 2.11
N VAL A 71 12.02 -27.59 1.86
CA VAL A 71 11.06 -26.67 2.49
C VAL A 71 9.81 -26.52 1.65
N SER A 72 8.67 -26.62 2.32
CA SER A 72 7.34 -26.47 1.72
C SER A 72 6.60 -25.21 2.18
N ALA A 73 7.00 -24.61 3.30
CA ALA A 73 6.52 -23.31 3.75
C ALA A 73 7.54 -22.64 4.68
N THR A 74 7.55 -21.31 4.66
CA THR A 74 8.32 -20.48 5.59
C THR A 74 7.37 -19.53 6.29
N ILE A 75 7.38 -19.56 7.63
CA ILE A 75 6.58 -18.71 8.50
C ILE A 75 7.53 -17.74 9.22
N PHE A 76 7.50 -16.48 8.81
CA PHE A 76 8.26 -15.40 9.41
C PHE A 76 7.47 -14.78 10.57
N LEU A 77 7.91 -15.02 11.80
CA LEU A 77 7.30 -14.50 13.03
C LEU A 77 7.97 -13.22 13.57
N GLY A 78 8.96 -12.68 12.86
CA GLY A 78 9.75 -11.53 13.33
C GLY A 78 8.91 -10.27 13.61
N GLY A 79 7.70 -10.15 13.05
CA GLY A 79 6.74 -9.08 13.33
C GLY A 79 6.02 -9.17 14.68
N LEU A 80 6.17 -10.27 15.41
CA LEU A 80 5.66 -10.44 16.77
C LEU A 80 6.68 -10.10 17.86
N ARG A 81 7.96 -9.95 17.48
CA ARG A 81 9.06 -9.63 18.41
C ARG A 81 8.71 -8.40 19.25
N PRO A 82 8.99 -8.45 20.57
CA PRO A 82 8.78 -7.30 21.42
C PRO A 82 9.77 -6.21 21.04
N ASP A 83 9.34 -4.95 21.11
CA ASP A 83 10.29 -3.85 21.03
C ASP A 83 10.71 -3.44 22.46
N PRO A 84 11.97 -3.72 22.87
CA PRO A 84 12.45 -3.34 24.20
C PRO A 84 12.55 -1.83 24.39
N ALA A 85 12.54 -1.05 23.31
CA ALA A 85 12.54 0.41 23.33
C ALA A 85 11.13 1.02 23.13
N ALA A 86 10.07 0.21 23.10
CA ALA A 86 8.71 0.71 22.97
C ALA A 86 8.35 1.60 24.16
N HIS A 87 8.24 2.90 23.90
CA HIS A 87 7.64 3.84 24.84
C HIS A 87 6.18 4.04 24.41
N ALA A 88 5.27 4.16 25.38
CA ALA A 88 3.84 4.35 25.09
C ALA A 88 3.56 5.55 24.18
N ASP A 89 4.49 6.51 24.12
CA ASP A 89 4.34 7.79 23.43
C ASP A 89 5.05 7.87 22.06
N SER A 90 5.68 6.77 21.57
CA SER A 90 6.39 6.81 20.29
C SER A 90 6.23 5.55 19.43
N TYR A 91 6.02 5.76 18.13
CA TYR A 91 6.04 4.70 17.12
C TYR A 91 7.43 4.05 17.05
N PRO A 92 7.55 2.71 17.15
CA PRO A 92 8.81 1.97 17.22
C PRO A 92 9.47 1.77 15.86
N PHE A 93 9.79 2.89 15.21
CA PHE A 93 10.22 2.94 13.82
C PHE A 93 11.43 2.05 13.50
N ALA A 94 12.49 2.11 14.32
CA ALA A 94 13.73 1.38 14.05
C ALA A 94 13.51 -0.14 14.08
N ALA A 95 12.72 -0.62 15.04
CA ALA A 95 12.34 -2.03 15.12
C ALA A 95 11.52 -2.45 13.91
N ASP A 96 10.52 -1.65 13.53
CA ASP A 96 9.64 -1.95 12.40
C ASP A 96 10.39 -1.97 11.05
N VAL A 97 11.35 -1.06 10.84
CA VAL A 97 12.25 -1.08 9.67
C VAL A 97 13.15 -2.31 9.67
N ALA A 98 13.74 -2.66 10.82
CA ALA A 98 14.61 -3.84 10.94
C ALA A 98 13.84 -5.13 10.66
N ILE A 99 12.64 -5.29 11.22
CA ILE A 99 11.74 -6.43 10.96
C ILE A 99 11.40 -6.53 9.48
N THR A 100 11.05 -5.40 8.85
CA THR A 100 10.69 -5.36 7.43
C THR A 100 11.89 -5.74 6.54
N ARG A 101 13.10 -5.28 6.90
CA ARG A 101 14.35 -5.64 6.21
C ARG A 101 14.68 -7.12 6.34
N GLU A 102 14.45 -7.69 7.52
CA GLU A 102 14.65 -9.12 7.76
C GLU A 102 13.66 -9.97 6.96
N ALA A 103 12.38 -9.59 6.94
CA ALA A 103 11.38 -10.25 6.11
C ALA A 103 11.73 -10.20 4.62
N PHE A 104 12.30 -9.08 4.15
CA PHE A 104 12.84 -8.98 2.79
C PHE A 104 13.97 -9.99 2.54
N HIS A 105 14.90 -10.16 3.48
CA HIS A 105 15.96 -11.16 3.36
C HIS A 105 15.41 -12.58 3.30
N VAL A 106 14.46 -12.91 4.17
CA VAL A 106 13.78 -14.21 4.16
C VAL A 106 13.05 -14.42 2.83
N ALA A 107 12.26 -13.44 2.40
CA ALA A 107 11.54 -13.47 1.12
C ALA A 107 12.48 -13.68 -0.08
N ARG A 108 13.63 -12.99 -0.10
CA ARG A 108 14.67 -13.14 -1.12
C ARG A 108 15.25 -14.56 -1.13
N SER A 109 15.49 -15.14 0.04
CA SER A 109 16.06 -16.48 0.18
C SER A 109 15.09 -17.59 -0.24
N VAL A 110 13.79 -17.41 -0.01
CA VAL A 110 12.77 -18.42 -0.35
C VAL A 110 12.04 -18.13 -1.67
N ALA A 111 12.52 -17.15 -2.44
CA ALA A 111 11.81 -16.58 -3.57
C ALA A 111 11.26 -17.65 -4.53
N GLY A 112 9.93 -17.71 -4.65
CA GLY A 112 9.26 -18.66 -5.54
C GLY A 112 9.25 -20.12 -5.06
N THR A 113 9.61 -20.41 -3.80
CA THR A 113 9.65 -21.75 -3.22
C THR A 113 8.67 -21.93 -2.07
N GLY A 114 7.95 -23.05 -2.06
CA GLY A 114 7.00 -23.37 -0.98
C GLY A 114 5.88 -22.34 -0.84
N ALA A 115 5.37 -22.17 0.38
CA ALA A 115 4.56 -21.05 0.81
C ALA A 115 5.40 -20.02 1.60
N PHE A 116 5.01 -18.75 1.57
CA PHE A 116 5.65 -17.70 2.35
C PHE A 116 4.62 -16.95 3.19
N VAL A 117 4.79 -16.99 4.51
CA VAL A 117 3.87 -16.37 5.47
C VAL A 117 4.61 -15.36 6.32
N THR A 118 4.08 -14.15 6.45
CA THR A 118 4.55 -13.15 7.42
C THR A 118 3.53 -12.96 8.52
N VAL A 119 3.97 -12.93 9.77
CA VAL A 119 3.11 -12.68 10.92
C VAL A 119 3.59 -11.43 11.67
N GLY A 120 2.67 -10.53 11.95
CA GLY A 120 2.97 -9.27 12.63
C GLY A 120 1.83 -8.79 13.53
N ARG A 121 2.07 -7.72 14.26
CA ARG A 121 1.03 -7.01 15.02
C ARG A 121 0.29 -6.03 14.10
N LEU A 122 -1.03 -5.93 14.25
CA LEU A 122 -1.84 -4.97 13.49
C LEU A 122 -1.29 -3.55 13.64
N GLY A 123 -1.23 -2.82 12.52
CA GLY A 123 -0.79 -1.42 12.52
C GLY A 123 0.73 -1.21 12.63
N ARG A 124 1.51 -2.29 12.57
CA ARG A 124 2.98 -2.24 12.66
C ARG A 124 3.63 -2.65 11.34
N THR A 125 4.87 -2.22 11.14
CA THR A 125 5.78 -2.66 10.05
C THR A 125 5.32 -2.37 8.61
N GLY A 126 6.13 -2.78 7.62
CA GLY A 126 5.78 -2.80 6.20
C GLY A 126 5.60 -4.21 5.63
N LEU A 127 5.29 -5.19 6.49
CA LEU A 127 5.20 -6.61 6.12
C LEU A 127 4.07 -6.88 5.13
N GLY A 128 2.87 -6.33 5.36
CA GLY A 128 1.72 -6.55 4.48
C GLY A 128 2.01 -6.14 3.04
N ALA A 129 2.59 -4.96 2.82
CA ALA A 129 2.89 -4.43 1.50
C ALA A 129 4.03 -5.19 0.80
N LEU A 130 5.03 -5.64 1.58
CA LEU A 130 6.08 -6.54 1.08
C LEU A 130 5.45 -7.86 0.60
N THR A 131 4.62 -8.47 1.43
CA THR A 131 3.97 -9.76 1.17
C THR A 131 3.00 -9.68 -0.01
N ARG A 132 2.22 -8.60 -0.16
CA ARG A 132 1.42 -8.33 -1.36
C ARG A 132 2.25 -8.24 -2.63
N THR A 133 3.45 -7.68 -2.53
CA THR A 133 4.37 -7.62 -3.68
C THR A 133 4.92 -9.00 -4.02
N CYS A 134 5.32 -9.78 -3.02
CA CYS A 134 5.72 -11.19 -3.21
C CYS A 134 4.61 -12.01 -3.88
N ALA A 135 3.35 -11.85 -3.47
CA ALA A 135 2.20 -12.52 -4.07
C ALA A 135 2.04 -12.20 -5.57
N ARG A 136 2.36 -10.97 -6.00
CA ARG A 136 2.35 -10.57 -7.41
C ARG A 136 3.53 -11.12 -8.20
N GLU A 137 4.69 -11.27 -7.56
CA GLU A 137 5.89 -11.82 -8.21
C GLU A 137 5.85 -13.35 -8.28
N TRP A 138 5.15 -14.01 -7.37
CA TRP A 138 5.10 -15.47 -7.25
C TRP A 138 3.65 -15.98 -7.33
N PRO A 139 2.98 -15.87 -8.49
CA PRO A 139 1.57 -16.25 -8.64
C PRO A 139 1.28 -17.75 -8.40
N ASP A 140 2.31 -18.59 -8.51
CA ASP A 140 2.23 -20.04 -8.27
C ASP A 140 2.56 -20.44 -6.81
N VAL A 141 2.83 -19.47 -5.93
CA VAL A 141 3.21 -19.68 -4.53
C VAL A 141 2.12 -19.12 -3.63
N ALA A 142 1.77 -19.87 -2.57
CA ALA A 142 0.91 -19.35 -1.53
C ALA A 142 1.68 -18.31 -0.71
N VAL A 143 1.23 -17.06 -0.77
CA VAL A 143 1.82 -15.93 -0.03
C VAL A 143 0.74 -15.33 0.87
N LYS A 144 1.02 -15.20 2.17
CA LYS A 144 0.04 -14.72 3.16
C LYS A 144 0.67 -13.81 4.21
N SER A 145 0.00 -12.70 4.52
CA SER A 145 0.27 -11.86 5.69
C SER A 145 -0.82 -12.08 6.73
N ILE A 146 -0.42 -12.32 7.98
CA ILE A 146 -1.30 -12.44 9.13
C ILE A 146 -0.96 -11.33 10.11
N GLU A 147 -1.85 -10.36 10.28
CA GLU A 147 -1.75 -9.33 11.31
C GLU A 147 -2.61 -9.73 12.51
N LEU A 148 -2.02 -9.82 13.70
CA LEU A 148 -2.73 -10.11 14.93
C LEU A 148 -3.06 -8.80 15.64
N ASP A 149 -4.32 -8.59 15.97
CA ASP A 149 -4.75 -7.49 16.85
C ASP A 149 -4.56 -7.89 18.31
N GLN A 150 -3.83 -7.06 19.06
CA GLN A 150 -3.51 -7.26 20.49
C GLN A 150 -3.09 -8.70 20.87
N PRO A 151 -2.06 -9.30 20.23
CA PRO A 151 -1.71 -10.68 20.50
C PRO A 151 -1.03 -10.84 21.85
N ASP A 152 -1.57 -11.73 22.68
CA ASP A 152 -0.82 -12.39 23.74
C ASP A 152 -0.14 -13.66 23.20
N ALA A 153 0.98 -14.06 23.82
CA ALA A 153 1.80 -15.15 23.29
C ALA A 153 1.06 -16.49 23.22
N ALA A 154 0.19 -16.78 24.20
CA ALA A 154 -0.49 -18.06 24.30
C ALA A 154 -1.59 -18.21 23.23
N SER A 155 -2.33 -17.13 22.94
CA SER A 155 -3.36 -17.14 21.89
C SER A 155 -2.79 -16.99 20.48
N ALA A 156 -1.65 -16.31 20.32
CA ALA A 156 -1.04 -16.04 19.02
C ALA A 156 -0.74 -17.32 18.24
N ALA A 157 -0.08 -18.30 18.87
CA ALA A 157 0.26 -19.56 18.20
C ALA A 157 -0.98 -20.32 17.69
N VAL A 158 -2.05 -20.35 18.50
CA VAL A 158 -3.32 -20.98 18.14
C VAL A 158 -3.99 -20.24 16.99
N ALA A 159 -4.03 -18.90 17.02
CA ALA A 159 -4.60 -18.09 15.96
C ALA A 159 -3.86 -18.30 14.63
N ILE A 160 -2.51 -18.28 14.65
CA ILE A 160 -1.66 -18.52 13.49
C ILE A 160 -1.95 -19.90 12.89
N VAL A 161 -1.86 -20.96 13.69
CA VAL A 161 -2.06 -22.32 13.18
C VAL A 161 -3.49 -22.54 12.71
N THR A 162 -4.48 -21.96 13.38
CA THR A 162 -5.89 -22.02 12.95
C THR A 162 -6.06 -21.38 11.57
N GLU A 163 -5.48 -20.20 11.34
CA GLU A 163 -5.51 -19.53 10.04
C GLU A 163 -4.77 -20.36 8.97
N LEU A 164 -3.63 -20.95 9.30
CA LEU A 164 -2.89 -21.81 8.36
C LEU A 164 -3.66 -23.09 8.00
N LEU A 165 -4.56 -23.57 8.86
CA LEU A 165 -5.34 -24.79 8.63
C LEU A 165 -6.70 -24.54 7.99
N THR A 166 -7.25 -23.34 8.14
CA THR A 166 -8.66 -23.08 7.77
C THR A 166 -8.86 -21.82 6.93
N GLY A 167 -7.85 -20.96 6.84
CA GLY A 167 -7.94 -19.62 6.26
C GLY A 167 -7.38 -19.51 4.85
N ASP A 168 -7.18 -20.61 4.12
CA ASP A 168 -6.77 -20.66 2.72
C ASP A 168 -5.57 -19.78 2.31
N SER A 169 -5.52 -19.34 1.05
CA SER A 169 -4.46 -18.52 0.45
C SER A 169 -4.85 -17.05 0.28
N GLU A 170 -5.88 -16.56 0.99
CA GLU A 170 -6.19 -15.12 1.03
C GLU A 170 -4.94 -14.38 1.52
N PRO A 171 -4.44 -13.39 0.75
CA PRO A 171 -3.07 -12.92 0.90
C PRO A 171 -2.86 -12.01 2.11
N ASP A 172 -3.89 -11.36 2.64
CA ASP A 172 -3.78 -10.47 3.80
C ASP A 172 -4.99 -10.66 4.71
N ILE A 173 -4.74 -11.05 5.95
CA ILE A 173 -5.75 -11.29 6.96
C ILE A 173 -5.36 -10.62 8.26
N VAL A 174 -6.36 -10.10 8.95
CA VAL A 174 -6.25 -9.61 10.32
C VAL A 174 -7.10 -10.51 11.21
N LEU A 175 -6.50 -10.95 12.32
CA LEU A 175 -7.14 -11.80 13.33
C LEU A 175 -7.35 -10.99 14.61
N GLY A 176 -8.60 -10.90 15.05
CA GLY A 176 -8.99 -10.24 16.29
C GLY A 176 -8.78 -11.13 17.52
N PRO A 177 -8.72 -10.54 18.73
CA PRO A 177 -8.55 -11.28 19.98
C PRO A 177 -9.75 -12.20 20.31
N ASP A 178 -10.91 -11.93 19.73
CA ASP A 178 -12.13 -12.73 19.81
C ASP A 178 -12.17 -13.89 18.79
N GLY A 179 -11.11 -14.05 17.99
CA GLY A 179 -11.06 -15.01 16.87
C GLY A 179 -11.75 -14.52 15.61
N SER A 180 -12.17 -13.26 15.54
CA SER A 180 -12.66 -12.65 14.30
C SER A 180 -11.60 -12.66 13.21
N ARG A 181 -12.04 -12.83 11.97
CA ARG A 181 -11.20 -12.89 10.78
C ARG A 181 -11.69 -11.87 9.76
N SER A 182 -10.81 -10.98 9.36
CA SER A 182 -11.13 -9.86 8.48
C SER A 182 -9.98 -9.54 7.54
N ALA A 183 -10.24 -8.69 6.54
CA ALA A 183 -9.21 -8.19 5.63
C ALA A 183 -9.42 -6.70 5.36
N TRP A 184 -8.31 -6.01 5.07
CA TRP A 184 -8.35 -4.65 4.55
C TRP A 184 -8.80 -4.64 3.09
N THR A 185 -9.83 -3.87 2.78
CA THR A 185 -10.30 -3.66 1.40
C THR A 185 -10.47 -2.17 1.15
N MET A 186 -10.04 -1.70 -0.03
CA MET A 186 -10.33 -0.33 -0.45
C MET A 186 -11.79 -0.24 -0.91
N GLN A 187 -12.59 0.52 -0.18
CA GLN A 187 -13.99 0.78 -0.50
C GLN A 187 -14.14 2.14 -1.18
N PRO A 188 -14.95 2.26 -2.25
CA PRO A 188 -15.17 3.53 -2.92
C PRO A 188 -15.72 4.57 -1.95
N ALA A 189 -15.19 5.79 -2.03
CA ALA A 189 -15.62 6.91 -1.23
C ALA A 189 -15.69 8.17 -2.09
N SER A 190 -16.53 9.12 -1.69
CA SER A 190 -16.61 10.40 -2.38
C SER A 190 -15.42 11.28 -1.99
N LEU A 191 -14.95 12.10 -2.93
CA LEU A 191 -14.05 13.20 -2.57
C LEU A 191 -14.80 14.18 -1.66
N PRO A 192 -14.13 14.78 -0.66
CA PRO A 192 -14.76 15.77 0.21
C PRO A 192 -15.42 16.89 -0.58
N ALA A 193 -16.68 17.19 -0.27
CA ALA A 193 -17.38 18.29 -0.91
C ALA A 193 -16.81 19.64 -0.42
N ALA A 194 -16.81 20.66 -1.29
CA ALA A 194 -16.34 22.00 -0.92
C ALA A 194 -17.11 22.60 0.27
N SER A 195 -18.36 22.18 0.51
CA SER A 195 -19.17 22.59 1.66
C SER A 195 -18.71 22.01 3.00
N GLU A 196 -17.92 20.94 2.96
CA GLU A 196 -17.38 20.24 4.13
C GLU A 196 -15.91 20.61 4.39
N ALA A 197 -15.41 21.59 3.64
CA ALA A 197 -14.03 22.02 3.70
C ALA A 197 -13.71 22.68 5.04
N THR A 198 -12.75 22.10 5.77
CA THR A 198 -12.00 22.78 6.81
C THR A 198 -10.86 23.58 6.18
N ALA A 199 -10.46 24.67 6.83
CA ALA A 199 -9.29 25.45 6.45
C ALA A 199 -8.15 25.14 7.43
N PRO A 200 -7.38 24.04 7.23
CA PRO A 200 -6.26 23.72 8.10
C PRO A 200 -5.12 24.73 7.97
N LEU A 201 -5.12 25.52 6.90
CA LEU A 201 -4.08 26.49 6.57
C LEU A 201 -4.70 27.85 6.27
N SER A 202 -3.86 28.88 6.39
CA SER A 202 -4.16 30.27 6.06
C SER A 202 -2.98 30.89 5.30
N ALA A 203 -3.13 32.16 4.89
CA ALA A 203 -2.02 32.91 4.26
C ALA A 203 -0.81 33.09 5.20
N GLU A 204 -1.00 33.02 6.52
CA GLU A 204 0.08 33.12 7.51
C GLU A 204 0.77 31.78 7.77
N SER A 205 0.18 30.67 7.31
CA SER A 205 0.74 29.35 7.51
C SER A 205 2.10 29.21 6.83
N VAL A 206 3.00 28.51 7.52
CA VAL A 206 4.30 28.08 7.00
C VAL A 206 4.23 26.58 6.70
N VAL A 207 4.44 26.22 5.43
CA VAL A 207 4.31 24.84 4.96
C VAL A 207 5.64 24.33 4.42
N ILE A 208 6.12 23.21 4.98
CA ILE A 208 7.29 22.49 4.47
C ILE A 208 6.83 21.40 3.52
N ILE A 209 7.38 21.39 2.29
CA ILE A 209 7.07 20.38 1.28
C ILE A 209 8.35 19.67 0.82
N THR A 210 8.52 18.40 1.20
CA THR A 210 9.68 17.61 0.77
C THR A 210 9.45 16.97 -0.60
N GLY A 211 10.48 16.95 -1.44
CA GLY A 211 10.33 16.51 -2.83
C GLY A 211 9.42 17.43 -3.67
N GLY A 212 9.05 18.60 -3.14
CA GLY A 212 8.03 19.50 -3.68
C GLY A 212 8.46 20.40 -4.83
N ALA A 213 9.72 20.36 -5.24
CA ALA A 213 10.25 21.29 -6.23
C ALA A 213 10.15 20.80 -7.68
N ARG A 214 9.74 19.54 -7.89
CA ARG A 214 9.65 18.89 -9.21
C ARG A 214 8.49 17.89 -9.25
N GLY A 215 8.03 17.54 -10.45
CA GLY A 215 7.04 16.48 -10.67
C GLY A 215 5.68 16.68 -9.98
N VAL A 216 5.06 15.58 -9.53
CA VAL A 216 3.68 15.57 -8.98
C VAL A 216 3.54 16.41 -7.70
N THR A 217 4.56 16.39 -6.84
CA THR A 217 4.57 17.17 -5.60
C THR A 217 4.66 18.67 -5.87
N ALA A 218 5.36 19.09 -6.93
CA ALA A 218 5.36 20.49 -7.37
C ALA A 218 3.99 20.94 -7.89
N ALA A 219 3.27 20.08 -8.63
CA ALA A 219 1.91 20.39 -9.05
C ALA A 219 0.99 20.62 -7.83
N CYS A 220 1.10 19.77 -6.81
CA CYS A 220 0.38 19.90 -5.55
C CYS A 220 0.78 21.17 -4.77
N ALA A 221 2.08 21.51 -4.73
CA ALA A 221 2.57 22.74 -4.10
C ALA A 221 2.01 24.01 -4.76
N ARG A 222 1.91 24.02 -6.10
CA ARG A 222 1.28 25.12 -6.86
C ARG A 222 -0.22 25.23 -6.56
N ALA A 223 -0.93 24.12 -6.51
CA ALA A 223 -2.34 24.11 -6.14
C ALA A 223 -2.56 24.61 -4.70
N LEU A 224 -1.70 24.21 -3.77
CA LEU A 224 -1.72 24.70 -2.39
C LEU A 224 -1.50 26.22 -2.32
N ALA A 225 -0.53 26.74 -3.09
CA ALA A 225 -0.25 28.17 -3.19
C ALA A 225 -1.48 28.96 -3.69
N HIS A 226 -2.16 28.44 -4.73
CA HIS A 226 -3.38 29.06 -5.23
C HIS A 226 -4.53 29.03 -4.21
N ALA A 227 -4.68 27.94 -3.47
CA ALA A 227 -5.77 27.76 -2.51
C ALA A 227 -5.61 28.62 -1.25
N PHE A 228 -4.40 28.68 -0.68
CA PHE A 228 -4.20 29.28 0.65
C PHE A 228 -3.30 30.51 0.66
N ARG A 229 -2.46 30.70 -0.38
CA ARG A 229 -1.42 31.75 -0.42
C ARG A 229 -0.51 31.74 0.81
N CYS A 230 -0.27 30.55 1.38
CA CYS A 230 0.61 30.35 2.52
C CYS A 230 2.09 30.55 2.13
N ARG A 231 2.98 30.63 3.13
CA ARG A 231 4.43 30.60 2.92
C ARG A 231 4.88 29.15 2.69
N ILE A 232 5.62 28.88 1.62
CA ILE A 232 5.99 27.52 1.20
C ILE A 232 7.50 27.36 1.15
N ALA A 233 8.03 26.39 1.91
CA ALA A 233 9.43 26.00 1.83
C ALA A 233 9.54 24.62 1.18
N LEU A 234 10.09 24.58 -0.03
CA LEU A 234 10.32 23.37 -0.80
C LEU A 234 11.68 22.78 -0.43
N VAL A 235 11.71 21.53 0.02
CA VAL A 235 12.94 20.83 0.41
C VAL A 235 13.32 19.80 -0.64
N GLY A 236 14.55 19.86 -1.15
CA GLY A 236 15.05 18.91 -2.14
C GLY A 236 16.58 18.84 -2.20
N ARG A 237 17.11 17.93 -3.03
CA ARG A 237 18.57 17.70 -3.14
C ARG A 237 19.24 18.42 -4.31
N THR A 238 18.47 18.87 -5.30
CA THR A 238 18.98 19.58 -6.48
C THR A 238 19.74 20.82 -6.04
N PRO A 239 21.04 20.98 -6.35
CA PRO A 239 21.73 22.23 -6.09
C PRO A 239 21.27 23.29 -7.10
N LEU A 240 20.72 24.41 -6.60
CA LEU A 240 20.39 25.57 -7.42
C LEU A 240 21.67 26.32 -7.77
N THR A 241 22.30 25.93 -8.88
CA THR A 241 23.43 26.64 -9.45
C THR A 241 22.98 27.53 -10.61
N ASP A 242 23.75 28.58 -10.88
CA ASP A 242 23.47 29.42 -12.03
C ASP A 242 23.66 28.67 -13.34
N GLU A 243 22.68 28.88 -14.22
CA GLU A 243 22.73 28.33 -15.55
C GLU A 243 23.74 29.14 -16.39
N PRO A 244 24.69 28.48 -17.06
CA PRO A 244 25.61 29.16 -17.97
C PRO A 244 24.86 29.96 -19.06
N PRO A 245 25.27 31.21 -19.36
CA PRO A 245 24.55 32.07 -20.30
C PRO A 245 24.38 31.49 -21.71
N ASP A 246 25.31 30.65 -22.15
CA ASP A 246 25.32 29.99 -23.47
C ASP A 246 24.32 28.82 -23.60
N LEU A 247 23.63 28.46 -22.52
CA LEU A 247 22.53 27.48 -22.54
C LEU A 247 21.14 28.13 -22.55
N GLY A 248 21.04 29.42 -22.22
CA GLY A 248 19.76 30.11 -21.98
C GLY A 248 18.78 30.11 -23.17
N ASP A 249 19.30 30.10 -24.40
CA ASP A 249 18.47 30.10 -25.61
C ASP A 249 17.87 28.72 -25.93
N ALA A 250 18.43 27.63 -25.40
CA ALA A 250 17.94 26.28 -25.68
C ALA A 250 16.59 26.04 -24.99
N GLN A 251 15.51 25.88 -25.76
CA GLN A 251 14.15 25.69 -25.22
C GLN A 251 13.69 24.22 -25.20
N SER A 252 14.36 23.34 -25.95
CA SER A 252 14.07 21.90 -25.95
C SER A 252 15.21 21.07 -25.39
N GLU A 253 14.92 19.85 -24.96
CA GLU A 253 15.95 18.89 -24.52
C GLU A 253 16.97 18.60 -25.63
N VAL A 254 16.52 18.56 -26.89
CA VAL A 254 17.37 18.35 -28.07
C VAL A 254 18.34 19.53 -28.23
N ASP A 255 17.84 20.76 -28.17
CA ASP A 255 18.66 21.97 -28.29
C ASP A 255 19.66 22.07 -27.14
N LEU A 256 19.23 21.76 -25.92
CA LEU A 256 20.06 21.82 -24.73
C LEU A 256 21.17 20.77 -24.79
N ARG A 257 20.86 19.55 -25.24
CA ARG A 257 21.86 18.51 -25.49
C ARG A 257 22.88 18.95 -26.53
N ALA A 258 22.43 19.55 -27.64
CA ALA A 258 23.32 20.07 -28.67
C ALA A 258 24.22 21.21 -28.14
N ALA A 259 23.67 22.12 -27.33
CA ALA A 259 24.41 23.21 -26.72
C ALA A 259 25.50 22.69 -25.75
N LEU A 260 25.19 21.67 -24.94
CA LEU A 260 26.15 21.03 -24.04
C LEU A 260 27.28 20.33 -24.80
N VAL A 261 26.97 19.63 -25.90
CA VAL A 261 27.99 19.05 -26.77
C VAL A 261 28.88 20.14 -27.38
N GLY A 262 28.27 21.21 -27.91
CA GLY A 262 28.99 22.35 -28.48
C GLY A 262 29.89 23.06 -27.46
N ARG A 263 29.45 23.17 -26.20
CA ARG A 263 30.24 23.70 -25.09
C ARG A 263 31.47 22.86 -24.81
N ALA A 264 31.32 21.54 -24.67
CA ALA A 264 32.45 20.63 -24.44
C ALA A 264 33.49 20.73 -25.57
N VAL A 265 33.04 20.76 -26.84
CA VAL A 265 33.93 20.92 -28.00
C VAL A 265 34.67 22.26 -27.96
N ARG A 266 33.98 23.38 -27.65
CA ARG A 266 34.62 24.71 -27.53
C ARG A 266 35.63 24.78 -26.38
N ALA A 267 35.42 24.01 -25.32
CA ALA A 267 36.36 23.88 -24.21
C ALA A 267 37.57 22.97 -24.52
N GLY A 268 37.65 22.39 -25.72
CA GLY A 268 38.70 21.43 -26.08
C GLY A 268 38.52 20.05 -25.45
N GLU A 269 37.34 19.77 -24.88
CA GLU A 269 37.02 18.51 -24.24
C GLU A 269 36.36 17.54 -25.24
N ARG A 270 36.57 16.23 -25.03
CA ARG A 270 35.85 15.21 -25.80
C ARG A 270 34.47 14.98 -25.17
N PRO A 271 33.35 15.23 -25.89
CA PRO A 271 32.00 15.04 -25.35
C PRO A 271 31.77 13.56 -25.00
N ARG A 272 31.67 13.25 -23.72
CA ARG A 272 31.35 11.89 -23.25
C ARG A 272 29.83 11.80 -23.05
N PRO A 273 29.12 10.85 -23.71
CA PRO A 273 27.65 10.78 -23.64
C PRO A 273 27.10 10.80 -22.21
N ALA A 274 27.65 10.00 -21.30
CA ALA A 274 27.22 9.95 -19.91
C ALA A 274 27.38 11.29 -19.16
N ALA A 275 28.44 12.06 -19.46
CA ALA A 275 28.67 13.37 -18.85
C ALA A 275 27.66 14.40 -19.40
N ILE A 276 27.39 14.37 -20.70
CA ILE A 276 26.38 15.24 -21.34
C ILE A 276 24.99 14.94 -20.77
N GLU A 277 24.58 13.67 -20.68
CA GLU A 277 23.27 13.31 -20.10
C GLU A 277 23.16 13.65 -18.60
N SER A 278 24.26 13.53 -17.86
CA SER A 278 24.30 13.96 -16.46
C SER A 278 24.08 15.47 -16.33
N GLU A 279 24.78 16.26 -17.15
CA GLU A 279 24.68 17.71 -17.12
C GLU A 279 23.33 18.20 -17.66
N LEU A 280 22.81 17.57 -18.70
CA LEU A 280 21.47 17.82 -19.25
C LEU A 280 20.40 17.64 -18.17
N ARG A 281 20.41 16.50 -17.47
CA ARG A 281 19.47 16.24 -16.36
C ARG A 281 19.64 17.25 -15.23
N ARG A 282 20.86 17.68 -14.94
CA ARG A 282 21.13 18.71 -13.92
C ARG A 282 20.52 20.06 -14.31
N VAL A 283 20.75 20.54 -15.53
CA VAL A 283 20.20 21.82 -16.01
C VAL A 283 18.68 21.78 -16.08
N LEU A 284 18.09 20.71 -16.63
CA LEU A 284 16.64 20.55 -16.68
C LEU A 284 16.01 20.53 -15.28
N ALA A 285 16.64 19.83 -14.32
CA ALA A 285 16.17 19.82 -12.94
C ALA A 285 16.22 21.22 -12.29
N VAL A 286 17.29 22.00 -12.52
CA VAL A 286 17.38 23.37 -11.99
C VAL A 286 16.33 24.28 -12.62
N ARG A 287 16.11 24.18 -13.94
CA ARG A 287 15.06 24.94 -14.64
C ARG A 287 13.66 24.59 -14.13
N GLU A 288 13.37 23.32 -13.91
CA GLU A 288 12.08 22.86 -13.36
C GLU A 288 11.84 23.42 -11.94
N VAL A 289 12.87 23.40 -11.08
CA VAL A 289 12.78 24.00 -9.74
C VAL A 289 12.52 25.51 -9.85
N ARG A 290 13.30 26.24 -10.67
CA ARG A 290 13.12 27.69 -10.85
C ARG A 290 11.73 28.03 -11.39
N SER A 291 11.21 27.25 -12.34
CA SER A 291 9.85 27.40 -12.86
C SER A 291 8.80 27.18 -11.77
N THR A 292 8.98 26.16 -10.93
CA THR A 292 8.06 25.88 -9.81
C THR A 292 8.04 27.04 -8.81
N LEU A 293 9.20 27.60 -8.48
CA LEU A 293 9.30 28.77 -7.60
C LEU A 293 8.56 29.97 -8.20
N ALA A 294 8.84 30.31 -9.45
CA ALA A 294 8.18 31.43 -10.13
C ALA A 294 6.65 31.28 -10.19
N ASP A 295 6.16 30.06 -10.43
CA ASP A 295 4.72 29.78 -10.47
C ASP A 295 4.05 29.95 -9.09
N ILE A 296 4.72 29.51 -8.01
CA ILE A 296 4.22 29.68 -6.65
C ILE A 296 4.21 31.17 -6.25
N GLU A 297 5.25 31.92 -6.62
CA GLU A 297 5.29 33.38 -6.43
C GLU A 297 4.16 34.08 -7.19
N ALA A 298 3.94 33.69 -8.44
CA ALA A 298 2.86 34.23 -9.27
C ALA A 298 1.45 33.90 -8.71
N ALA A 299 1.31 32.79 -7.98
CA ALA A 299 0.08 32.45 -7.24
C ALA A 299 -0.16 33.33 -6.00
N GLY A 300 0.85 34.10 -5.57
CA GLY A 300 0.79 35.01 -4.43
C GLY A 300 1.38 34.47 -3.13
N SER A 301 2.05 33.32 -3.16
CA SER A 301 2.74 32.73 -2.02
C SER A 301 4.19 33.18 -1.95
N ALA A 302 4.69 33.44 -0.74
CA ALA A 302 6.13 33.49 -0.52
C ALA A 302 6.69 32.07 -0.62
N VAL A 303 7.77 31.88 -1.38
CA VAL A 303 8.36 30.55 -1.58
C VAL A 303 9.87 30.56 -1.45
N ARG A 304 10.41 29.46 -0.93
CA ARG A 304 11.85 29.21 -0.86
C ARG A 304 12.17 27.78 -1.23
N TYR A 305 13.38 27.58 -1.76
CA TYR A 305 13.93 26.27 -1.97
C TYR A 305 15.11 26.05 -1.02
N LEU A 306 15.05 24.98 -0.24
CA LEU A 306 16.06 24.59 0.73
C LEU A 306 16.70 23.30 0.27
N ARG A 307 18.03 23.30 0.20
CA ARG A 307 18.78 22.11 -0.16
C ARG A 307 19.05 21.26 1.07
N ALA A 308 18.31 20.17 1.23
CA ALA A 308 18.54 19.18 2.28
C ALA A 308 18.22 17.76 1.80
N ASP A 309 18.85 16.78 2.43
CA ASP A 309 18.48 15.38 2.31
C ASP A 309 17.56 15.01 3.48
N VAL A 310 16.34 14.56 3.19
CA VAL A 310 15.35 14.26 4.24
C VAL A 310 15.77 13.10 5.14
N GLY A 311 16.59 12.17 4.64
CA GLY A 311 17.12 11.07 5.44
C GLY A 311 18.42 11.44 6.16
N ASP A 312 18.80 12.72 6.20
CA ASP A 312 19.86 13.28 7.03
C ASP A 312 19.20 14.29 7.99
N ILE A 313 19.03 13.87 9.24
CA ILE A 313 18.28 14.66 10.22
C ILE A 313 18.96 16.00 10.55
N GLU A 314 20.29 16.06 10.51
CA GLU A 314 21.05 17.29 10.76
C GLU A 314 20.86 18.27 9.61
N SER A 315 20.98 17.78 8.37
CA SER A 315 20.73 18.59 7.17
C SER A 315 19.28 19.10 7.13
N LEU A 316 18.31 18.26 7.52
CA LEU A 316 16.91 18.66 7.54
C LEU A 316 16.64 19.67 8.67
N SER A 317 17.22 19.48 9.86
CA SER A 317 17.10 20.41 10.98
C SER A 317 17.60 21.80 10.60
N GLY A 318 18.79 21.91 10.00
CA GLY A 318 19.32 23.20 9.56
C GLY A 318 18.40 23.92 8.57
N ALA A 319 17.81 23.19 7.61
CA ALA A 319 16.85 23.76 6.68
C ALA A 319 15.57 24.26 7.38
N LEU A 320 15.07 23.54 8.39
CA LEU A 320 13.91 23.98 9.16
C LEU A 320 14.23 25.20 10.04
N ASP A 321 15.44 25.28 10.59
CA ASP A 321 15.86 26.42 11.40
C ASP A 321 15.95 27.70 10.56
N GLU A 322 16.40 27.62 9.31
CA GLU A 322 16.36 28.74 8.35
C GLU A 322 14.92 29.23 8.10
N VAL A 323 13.95 28.31 8.01
CA VAL A 323 12.53 28.65 7.85
C VAL A 323 11.99 29.31 9.11
N ARG A 324 12.26 28.72 10.28
CA ARG A 324 11.79 29.24 11.57
C ARG A 324 12.31 30.62 11.88
N ALA A 325 13.59 30.87 11.57
CA ALA A 325 14.23 32.15 11.81
C ALA A 325 13.55 33.30 11.06
N GLU A 326 12.95 33.04 9.89
CA GLU A 326 12.34 34.07 9.07
C GLU A 326 10.81 34.08 9.09
N TRP A 327 10.18 32.90 9.03
CA TRP A 327 8.74 32.77 8.86
C TRP A 327 8.01 32.28 10.11
N GLY A 328 8.73 31.78 11.12
CA GLY A 328 8.17 31.25 12.36
C GLY A 328 7.88 29.74 12.30
N ALA A 329 7.07 29.26 13.25
CA ALA A 329 6.77 27.84 13.44
C ALA A 329 6.19 27.17 12.18
N VAL A 330 6.55 25.90 11.95
CA VAL A 330 6.02 25.11 10.83
C VAL A 330 4.60 24.66 11.15
N THR A 331 3.62 25.30 10.51
CA THR A 331 2.20 24.98 10.71
C THR A 331 1.66 23.89 9.78
N GLY A 332 2.43 23.47 8.78
CA GLY A 332 2.01 22.45 7.83
C GLY A 332 3.16 21.66 7.23
N VAL A 333 2.94 20.38 7.00
CA VAL A 333 3.92 19.45 6.43
C VAL A 333 3.29 18.67 5.28
N VAL A 334 3.99 18.59 4.15
CA VAL A 334 3.67 17.70 3.04
C VAL A 334 4.92 16.91 2.66
N HIS A 335 4.92 15.61 2.93
CA HIS A 335 6.02 14.72 2.58
C HIS A 335 5.76 14.04 1.23
N GLY A 336 6.35 14.57 0.17
CA GLY A 336 6.31 14.01 -1.19
C GLY A 336 7.65 13.48 -1.68
N ALA A 337 8.68 13.44 -0.83
CA ALA A 337 9.97 12.87 -1.18
C ALA A 337 9.87 11.36 -1.38
N GLY A 338 10.51 10.85 -2.43
CA GLY A 338 10.53 9.42 -2.73
C GLY A 338 11.50 9.11 -3.86
N VAL A 339 11.95 7.86 -3.90
CA VAL A 339 12.77 7.31 -4.98
C VAL A 339 12.31 5.89 -5.29
N LEU A 340 12.58 5.43 -6.50
CA LEU A 340 12.35 4.05 -6.94
C LEU A 340 13.68 3.31 -7.08
N ALA A 341 13.63 2.00 -6.86
CA ALA A 341 14.73 1.06 -7.09
C ALA A 341 14.16 -0.28 -7.61
N ASP A 342 13.32 -0.19 -8.64
CA ASP A 342 12.53 -1.29 -9.17
C ASP A 342 13.41 -2.49 -9.58
N ARG A 343 13.11 -3.64 -8.99
CA ARG A 343 13.80 -4.92 -9.19
C ARG A 343 13.02 -6.05 -8.54
N LEU A 344 12.98 -7.25 -9.12
CA LEU A 344 12.33 -8.39 -8.45
C LEU A 344 12.96 -8.64 -7.07
N VAL A 345 12.19 -9.20 -6.14
CA VAL A 345 12.61 -9.50 -4.76
C VAL A 345 13.93 -10.27 -4.76
N VAL A 346 14.06 -11.26 -5.66
CA VAL A 346 15.26 -12.11 -5.78
C VAL A 346 16.52 -11.34 -6.19
N ASP A 347 16.39 -10.29 -7.02
CA ASP A 347 17.51 -9.55 -7.59
C ASP A 347 17.80 -8.25 -6.83
N LYS A 348 16.94 -7.85 -5.90
CA LYS A 348 17.03 -6.56 -5.21
C LYS A 348 18.17 -6.59 -4.20
N THR A 349 19.00 -5.54 -4.23
CA THR A 349 20.11 -5.40 -3.28
C THR A 349 19.67 -4.70 -2.00
N ASP A 350 20.44 -4.91 -0.95
CA ASP A 350 20.24 -4.26 0.34
C ASP A 350 20.32 -2.73 0.22
N GLU A 351 21.29 -2.21 -0.55
CA GLU A 351 21.46 -0.77 -0.75
C GLU A 351 20.28 -0.15 -1.51
N GLN A 352 19.65 -0.90 -2.42
CA GLN A 352 18.44 -0.47 -3.12
C GLN A 352 17.27 -0.37 -2.14
N PHE A 353 17.05 -1.42 -1.35
CA PHE A 353 16.01 -1.49 -0.34
C PHE A 353 16.15 -0.35 0.69
N ASP A 354 17.33 -0.25 1.29
CA ASP A 354 17.64 0.74 2.34
C ASP A 354 17.50 2.18 1.81
N ARG A 355 17.91 2.43 0.56
CA ARG A 355 17.78 3.76 -0.06
C ARG A 355 16.32 4.19 -0.22
N VAL A 356 15.41 3.28 -0.56
CA VAL A 356 13.98 3.59 -0.74
C VAL A 356 13.33 3.88 0.61
N LEU A 357 13.56 3.04 1.62
CA LEU A 357 13.05 3.23 2.98
C LEU A 357 13.59 4.54 3.61
N ARG A 358 14.89 4.82 3.46
CA ARG A 358 15.52 6.03 4.00
C ARG A 358 14.85 7.31 3.51
N VAL A 359 14.54 7.40 2.22
CA VAL A 359 13.96 8.63 1.66
C VAL A 359 12.50 8.79 2.08
N LYS A 360 11.72 7.71 2.06
CA LYS A 360 10.26 7.76 2.22
C LYS A 360 9.82 7.62 3.67
N ALA A 361 10.24 6.56 4.35
CA ALA A 361 9.81 6.26 5.70
C ALA A 361 10.63 7.05 6.73
N GLU A 362 11.96 6.94 6.67
CA GLU A 362 12.84 7.63 7.63
C GLU A 362 12.82 9.15 7.42
N GLY A 363 12.81 9.60 6.16
CA GLY A 363 12.67 11.02 5.85
C GLY A 363 11.37 11.64 6.34
N PHE A 364 10.26 10.89 6.38
CA PHE A 364 9.00 11.37 6.96
C PHE A 364 9.06 11.38 8.49
N ARG A 365 9.60 10.32 9.10
CA ARG A 365 9.85 10.25 10.55
C ARG A 365 10.71 11.41 11.06
N ASN A 366 11.83 11.69 10.39
CA ASN A 366 12.73 12.81 10.72
C ASN A 366 11.97 14.14 10.71
N LEU A 367 11.11 14.33 9.70
CA LEU A 367 10.31 15.55 9.60
C LEU A 367 9.31 15.67 10.74
N LEU A 368 8.56 14.61 11.06
CA LEU A 368 7.61 14.59 12.17
C LEU A 368 8.30 14.85 13.53
N GLU A 369 9.47 14.26 13.75
CA GLU A 369 10.27 14.49 14.96
C GLU A 369 10.66 15.96 15.08
N LEU A 370 11.18 16.54 14.01
CA LEU A 370 11.67 17.92 14.01
C LEU A 370 10.55 18.96 14.10
N VAL A 371 9.34 18.67 13.59
CA VAL A 371 8.19 19.60 13.66
C VAL A 371 7.27 19.35 14.85
N GLY A 372 7.55 18.35 15.68
CA GLY A 372 6.77 17.99 16.88
C GLY A 372 6.38 19.18 17.76
N ALA A 373 7.36 20.03 18.05
CA ALA A 373 7.19 21.20 18.92
C ALA A 373 6.48 22.39 18.24
N ASP A 374 6.32 22.37 16.92
CA ASP A 374 5.64 23.44 16.17
C ASP A 374 4.12 23.24 16.11
N GLU A 375 3.62 22.07 16.55
CA GLU A 375 2.20 21.68 16.56
C GLU A 375 1.49 21.96 15.22
N PRO A 376 1.92 21.32 14.11
CA PRO A 376 1.38 21.60 12.79
C PRO A 376 -0.11 21.29 12.71
N ALA A 377 -0.87 22.17 12.06
CA ALA A 377 -2.29 21.97 11.78
C ALA A 377 -2.54 20.97 10.63
N LEU A 378 -1.53 20.74 9.78
CA LEU A 378 -1.59 19.79 8.66
C LEU A 378 -0.34 18.92 8.59
N VAL A 379 -0.54 17.61 8.46
CA VAL A 379 0.49 16.63 8.10
C VAL A 379 -0.03 15.76 6.97
N ALA A 380 0.56 15.87 5.78
CA ALA A 380 0.23 15.02 4.64
C ALA A 380 1.45 14.23 4.19
N VAL A 381 1.26 12.97 3.81
CA VAL A 381 2.28 12.13 3.18
C VAL A 381 1.72 11.52 1.90
N PHE A 382 2.50 11.61 0.82
CA PHE A 382 2.12 11.00 -0.45
C PHE A 382 2.52 9.54 -0.40
N SER A 383 1.57 8.63 -0.31
CA SER A 383 1.79 7.18 -0.42
C SER A 383 1.61 6.71 -1.88
N SER A 384 1.46 5.40 -2.09
CA SER A 384 1.20 4.80 -3.40
C SER A 384 0.23 3.62 -3.29
N VAL A 385 -0.54 3.38 -4.35
CA VAL A 385 -1.34 2.16 -4.53
C VAL A 385 -0.51 0.88 -4.35
N ALA A 386 0.81 0.94 -4.60
CA ALA A 386 1.72 -0.19 -4.35
C ALA A 386 1.73 -0.65 -2.89
N ALA A 387 1.54 0.25 -1.91
CA ALA A 387 1.42 -0.13 -0.51
C ALA A 387 0.17 -0.97 -0.24
N SER A 388 -0.95 -0.62 -0.88
CA SER A 388 -2.25 -1.25 -0.65
C SER A 388 -2.45 -2.52 -1.47
N ALA A 389 -1.87 -2.60 -2.66
CA ALA A 389 -2.12 -3.69 -3.60
C ALA A 389 -0.88 -4.53 -3.92
N GLY A 390 0.32 -4.11 -3.49
CA GLY A 390 1.60 -4.62 -3.99
C GLY A 390 1.89 -4.15 -5.42
N ASN A 391 3.15 -4.20 -5.85
CA ASN A 391 3.51 -4.08 -7.27
C ASN A 391 4.80 -4.82 -7.59
N SER A 392 4.80 -5.62 -8.67
CA SER A 392 5.97 -6.41 -9.04
C SER A 392 7.20 -5.51 -9.24
N GLY A 393 8.30 -5.88 -8.61
CA GLY A 393 9.55 -5.14 -8.61
C GLY A 393 9.69 -4.09 -7.50
N GLN A 394 8.64 -3.84 -6.71
CA GLN A 394 8.53 -2.67 -5.82
C GLN A 394 8.33 -3.05 -4.34
N CYS A 395 8.87 -4.17 -3.87
CA CYS A 395 8.64 -4.63 -2.50
C CYS A 395 9.11 -3.63 -1.43
N ASP A 396 10.24 -2.96 -1.65
CA ASP A 396 10.81 -1.92 -0.80
C ASP A 396 9.98 -0.64 -0.84
N TYR A 397 9.55 -0.22 -2.03
CA TYR A 397 8.71 0.95 -2.20
C TYR A 397 7.33 0.74 -1.57
N ALA A 398 6.70 -0.40 -1.77
CA ALA A 398 5.44 -0.78 -1.15
C ALA A 398 5.56 -0.73 0.38
N ALA A 399 6.58 -1.40 0.94
CA ALA A 399 6.85 -1.42 2.38
C ALA A 399 7.15 -0.03 2.96
N ALA A 400 7.98 0.79 2.29
CA ALA A 400 8.31 2.13 2.76
C ALA A 400 7.10 3.07 2.79
N ASN A 401 6.19 2.92 1.83
CA ASN A 401 4.93 3.66 1.80
C ASN A 401 3.98 3.20 2.93
N GLU A 402 3.85 1.89 3.17
CA GLU A 402 3.03 1.37 4.27
C GLU A 402 3.55 1.86 5.64
N ILE A 403 4.86 1.81 5.88
CA ILE A 403 5.46 2.35 7.11
C ILE A 403 5.17 3.86 7.26
N ALA A 404 5.23 4.62 6.17
CA ALA A 404 4.88 6.04 6.19
C ALA A 404 3.38 6.27 6.48
N GLU A 405 2.48 5.41 5.99
CA GLU A 405 1.07 5.41 6.36
C GLU A 405 0.87 5.12 7.86
N ARG A 406 1.62 4.17 8.43
CA ARG A 406 1.56 3.87 9.88
C ARG A 406 2.05 5.04 10.73
N LEU A 407 3.12 5.72 10.32
CA LEU A 407 3.59 6.96 10.97
C LEU A 407 2.52 8.06 10.96
N ALA A 408 1.77 8.20 9.87
CA ALA A 408 0.67 9.17 9.79
C ALA A 408 -0.48 8.81 10.74
N VAL A 409 -0.87 7.53 10.80
CA VAL A 409 -1.90 7.04 11.73
C VAL A 409 -1.48 7.27 13.18
N ASP A 410 -0.25 6.93 13.54
CA ASP A 410 0.31 7.17 14.88
C ASP A 410 0.34 8.68 15.23
N TRP A 411 0.74 9.52 14.28
CA TRP A 411 0.71 10.97 14.47
C TRP A 411 -0.71 11.48 14.74
N ARG A 412 -1.72 11.02 13.99
CA ARG A 412 -3.12 11.43 14.20
C ARG A 412 -3.66 11.02 15.57
N ALA A 413 -3.24 9.87 16.07
CA ALA A 413 -3.64 9.39 17.40
C ALA A 413 -3.08 10.30 18.51
N ARG A 414 -1.85 10.80 18.35
CA ARG A 414 -1.19 11.70 19.31
C ARG A 414 -1.59 13.16 19.15
N HIS A 415 -2.01 13.58 17.95
CA HIS A 415 -2.32 14.96 17.60
C HIS A 415 -3.75 15.09 17.04
N PRO A 416 -4.79 14.96 17.88
CA PRO A 416 -6.16 14.84 17.38
C PRO A 416 -6.73 16.09 16.70
N ALA A 417 -6.13 17.27 16.96
CA ALA A 417 -6.48 18.53 16.31
C ALA A 417 -5.78 18.72 14.95
N CYS A 418 -4.77 17.91 14.63
CA CYS A 418 -4.05 17.98 13.37
C CYS A 418 -4.84 17.29 12.26
N VAL A 419 -4.92 17.92 11.08
CA VAL A 419 -5.38 17.25 9.86
C VAL A 419 -4.26 16.36 9.37
N VAL A 420 -4.51 15.05 9.30
CA VAL A 420 -3.50 14.08 8.89
C VAL A 420 -3.99 13.29 7.69
N LYS A 421 -3.20 13.25 6.61
CA LYS A 421 -3.56 12.55 5.37
C LYS A 421 -2.40 11.71 4.82
N ALA A 422 -2.64 10.42 4.61
CA ALA A 422 -1.76 9.54 3.85
C ALA A 422 -2.48 9.16 2.54
N ILE A 423 -2.03 9.75 1.43
CA ILE A 423 -2.73 9.66 0.14
C ILE A 423 -2.00 8.67 -0.75
N ALA A 424 -2.52 7.46 -0.86
CA ALA A 424 -2.03 6.44 -1.77
C ALA A 424 -2.38 6.83 -3.21
N TRP A 425 -1.40 7.31 -3.96
CA TRP A 425 -1.61 7.70 -5.34
C TRP A 425 -1.54 6.52 -6.30
N GLY A 426 -2.49 6.47 -7.26
CA GLY A 426 -2.34 5.75 -8.51
C GLY A 426 -1.29 6.40 -9.43
N PRO A 427 -1.05 5.85 -10.63
CA PRO A 427 -0.02 6.37 -11.53
C PRO A 427 -0.42 7.74 -12.11
N TRP A 428 0.52 8.68 -12.15
CA TRP A 428 0.31 10.03 -12.68
C TRP A 428 0.89 10.18 -14.09
N SER A 429 0.35 11.12 -14.87
CA SER A 429 0.92 11.55 -16.15
C SER A 429 2.10 12.51 -15.93
N GLY A 430 3.12 12.07 -15.17
CA GLY A 430 4.29 12.87 -14.81
C GLY A 430 5.01 12.35 -13.56
N GLY A 431 6.09 13.04 -13.17
CA GLY A 431 6.90 12.66 -12.01
C GLY A 431 7.70 11.39 -12.26
N MET A 432 7.41 10.31 -11.51
CA MET A 432 8.12 9.04 -11.60
C MET A 432 7.72 8.20 -12.82
N VAL A 433 6.59 8.54 -13.48
CA VAL A 433 6.16 7.88 -14.71
C VAL A 433 6.78 8.60 -15.91
N GLY A 434 7.81 7.98 -16.50
CA GLY A 434 8.41 8.42 -17.76
C GLY A 434 7.59 8.00 -18.98
N ALA A 435 8.00 8.44 -20.18
CA ALA A 435 7.29 8.19 -21.43
C ALA A 435 7.09 6.68 -21.71
N ASP A 436 8.12 5.86 -21.50
CA ASP A 436 8.06 4.41 -21.76
C ASP A 436 7.07 3.71 -20.81
N LEU A 437 7.06 4.09 -19.53
CA LEU A 437 6.14 3.52 -18.55
C LEU A 437 4.70 3.99 -18.80
N ALA A 438 4.51 5.24 -19.23
CA ALA A 438 3.20 5.74 -19.64
C ALA A 438 2.64 4.97 -20.83
N ALA A 439 3.48 4.62 -21.82
CA ALA A 439 3.08 3.78 -22.95
C ALA A 439 2.67 2.37 -22.49
N MET A 440 3.43 1.75 -21.58
CA MET A 440 3.06 0.46 -20.99
C MET A 440 1.74 0.50 -20.22
N PHE A 441 1.46 1.59 -19.50
CA PHE A 441 0.17 1.76 -18.81
C PHE A 441 -0.97 1.89 -19.81
N ALA A 442 -0.78 2.66 -20.89
CA ALA A 442 -1.77 2.79 -21.95
C ALA A 442 -2.07 1.45 -22.64
N GLU A 443 -1.05 0.60 -22.88
CA GLU A 443 -1.23 -0.75 -23.44
C GLU A 443 -2.03 -1.70 -22.52
N ARG A 444 -2.10 -1.40 -21.22
CA ARG A 444 -2.80 -2.19 -20.21
C ARG A 444 -4.10 -1.54 -19.75
N ASP A 445 -4.59 -0.53 -20.48
CA ASP A 445 -5.77 0.27 -20.14
C ASP A 445 -5.72 0.87 -18.72
N VAL A 446 -4.50 1.12 -18.20
CA VAL A 446 -4.30 1.79 -16.91
C VAL A 446 -4.31 3.29 -17.13
N ALA A 447 -5.38 3.92 -16.68
CA ALA A 447 -5.56 5.36 -16.71
C ALA A 447 -4.51 6.08 -15.84
N LEU A 448 -4.01 7.22 -16.32
CA LEU A 448 -3.07 8.08 -15.59
C LEU A 448 -3.79 9.30 -15.01
N ILE A 449 -3.42 9.67 -13.79
CA ILE A 449 -3.88 10.90 -13.12
C ILE A 449 -3.23 12.10 -13.80
N ALA A 450 -4.04 12.97 -14.39
CA ALA A 450 -3.57 14.24 -14.93
C ALA A 450 -3.02 15.13 -13.80
N LEU A 451 -1.91 15.84 -14.05
CA LEU A 451 -1.23 16.68 -13.05
C LEU A 451 -2.17 17.70 -12.37
N ALA A 452 -3.04 18.36 -13.15
CA ALA A 452 -3.98 19.33 -12.62
C ALA A 452 -5.06 18.67 -11.74
N ALA A 453 -5.70 17.61 -12.25
CA ALA A 453 -6.76 16.91 -11.54
C ALA A 453 -6.25 16.30 -10.22
N GLY A 454 -5.07 15.68 -10.23
CA GLY A 454 -4.48 15.12 -9.00
C GLY A 454 -4.10 16.21 -8.00
N ALA A 455 -3.62 17.37 -8.45
CA ALA A 455 -3.29 18.50 -7.57
C ALA A 455 -4.54 19.14 -6.95
N GLU A 456 -5.65 19.21 -7.70
CA GLU A 456 -6.95 19.63 -7.17
C GLU A 456 -7.49 18.63 -6.14
N ALA A 457 -7.40 17.33 -6.43
CA ALA A 457 -7.80 16.28 -5.50
C ALA A 457 -6.95 16.28 -4.22
N PHE A 458 -5.66 16.61 -4.30
CA PHE A 458 -4.82 16.81 -3.13
C PHE A 458 -5.35 17.93 -2.24
N VAL A 459 -5.68 19.11 -2.81
CA VAL A 459 -6.24 20.23 -2.04
C VAL A 459 -7.59 19.86 -1.44
N ALA A 460 -8.45 19.17 -2.18
CA ALA A 460 -9.74 18.68 -1.68
C ALA A 460 -9.57 17.71 -0.50
N GLU A 461 -8.62 16.78 -0.58
CA GLU A 461 -8.39 15.80 0.49
C GLU A 461 -7.90 16.46 1.78
N ILE A 462 -6.92 17.37 1.69
CA ILE A 462 -6.38 18.06 2.89
C ILE A 462 -7.36 19.08 3.48
N THR A 463 -8.34 19.54 2.70
CA THR A 463 -9.41 20.40 3.20
C THR A 463 -10.62 19.61 3.69
N GLY A 464 -10.68 18.29 3.46
CA GLY A 464 -11.79 17.48 3.95
C GLY A 464 -11.96 17.52 5.47
N PRO A 465 -13.12 17.10 5.99
CA PRO A 465 -13.40 17.14 7.42
C PRO A 465 -12.40 16.30 8.23
N ILE A 466 -12.09 16.77 9.43
CA ILE A 466 -11.27 16.04 10.41
C ILE A 466 -12.12 14.90 10.95
N GLY A 467 -11.95 13.69 10.40
CA GLY A 467 -12.55 12.46 10.93
C GLY A 467 -14.08 12.48 10.97
N ALA A 468 -14.72 12.29 9.82
CA ALA A 468 -16.09 11.80 9.74
C ALA A 468 -16.33 11.16 8.37
N GLU A 469 -15.93 9.89 8.20
CA GLU A 469 -16.53 9.00 7.22
C GLU A 469 -17.18 7.81 7.94
N ARG A 470 -18.16 8.12 8.78
CA ARG A 470 -19.37 7.29 8.94
C ARG A 470 -20.57 8.21 8.75
N THR A 471 -21.12 8.21 7.54
CA THR A 471 -22.47 8.70 7.27
C THR A 471 -23.30 7.54 6.72
N HIS A 472 -23.83 6.69 7.62
CA HIS A 472 -25.22 6.24 7.55
C HIS A 472 -25.63 5.48 8.83
N ASP A 473 -26.59 6.07 9.54
CA ASP A 473 -27.71 5.44 10.24
C ASP A 473 -27.52 4.01 10.74
N GLY A 474 -27.27 3.89 12.05
CA GLY A 474 -27.71 2.71 12.79
C GLY A 474 -29.23 2.52 12.65
N PRO A 475 -29.75 1.29 12.81
CA PRO A 475 -31.15 1.00 12.55
C PRO A 475 -32.04 1.90 13.42
N GLN A 476 -32.80 2.80 12.79
CA GLN A 476 -33.93 3.44 13.43
C GLN A 476 -34.94 2.34 13.78
N VAL A 477 -35.01 2.00 15.06
CA VAL A 477 -36.08 1.20 15.63
C VAL A 477 -37.37 1.96 15.36
N GLY A 478 -38.18 1.45 14.43
CA GLY A 478 -39.44 2.04 14.04
C GLY A 478 -40.38 2.16 15.24
N ASP A 479 -40.99 3.34 15.36
CA ASP A 479 -42.13 3.60 16.22
C ASP A 479 -43.22 2.56 15.98
N GLY A 480 -43.51 1.74 17.00
CA GLY A 480 -44.75 0.98 17.04
C GLY A 480 -44.66 -0.39 17.73
N MET A 481 -44.64 -0.42 19.07
CA MET A 481 -45.38 -1.38 19.90
C MET A 481 -45.42 -0.88 21.36
N PRO A 482 -46.47 -1.21 22.13
CA PRO A 482 -46.87 -0.45 23.32
C PRO A 482 -45.96 -0.71 24.53
N ALA A 483 -45.80 0.34 25.33
CA ALA A 483 -45.25 0.30 26.67
C ALA A 483 -46.02 -0.71 27.53
N ASP A 484 -45.32 -1.69 28.08
CA ASP A 484 -45.33 -2.04 29.50
C ASP A 484 -44.36 -3.22 29.74
N ASP A 485 -43.68 -3.18 30.89
CA ASP A 485 -42.72 -4.17 31.43
C ASP A 485 -41.35 -4.33 30.76
N VAL A 486 -40.36 -3.51 31.17
CA VAL A 486 -39.12 -4.03 31.79
C VAL A 486 -38.48 -2.96 32.69
N GLY A 487 -38.04 -3.37 33.87
CA GLY A 487 -37.42 -2.52 34.88
C GLY A 487 -36.07 -1.95 34.46
N ALA A 488 -35.74 -0.82 35.09
CA ALA A 488 -34.42 -0.21 35.08
C ALA A 488 -33.38 -1.20 35.64
N ASP A 489 -32.44 -1.63 34.79
CA ASP A 489 -31.01 -1.82 35.04
C ASP A 489 -30.41 -2.58 33.83
N ASP A 490 -29.15 -2.28 33.50
CA ASP A 490 -28.35 -2.76 32.34
C ASP A 490 -28.68 -2.19 30.95
N VAL A 491 -28.05 -1.05 30.65
CA VAL A 491 -27.51 -0.79 29.30
C VAL A 491 -26.03 -0.46 29.48
N GLY A 492 -25.20 -1.50 29.38
CA GLY A 492 -23.76 -1.34 29.25
C GLY A 492 -23.44 -0.58 27.97
N ALA A 493 -22.47 0.33 28.06
CA ALA A 493 -21.91 1.01 26.92
C ALA A 493 -21.45 -0.03 25.89
N ASP A 494 -21.99 0.02 24.67
CA ASP A 494 -21.57 -0.86 23.57
C ASP A 494 -20.06 -0.71 23.33
N ASP A 495 -19.39 -1.87 23.42
CA ASP A 495 -17.96 -2.08 23.19
C ASP A 495 -17.60 -1.83 21.73
N VAL A 496 -17.08 -0.63 21.43
CA VAL A 496 -16.28 -0.40 20.23
C VAL A 496 -14.81 -0.54 20.62
N PRO A 497 -14.03 -1.46 20.02
CA PRO A 497 -12.61 -1.58 20.30
C PRO A 497 -11.89 -0.25 20.06
N ALA A 498 -11.00 0.15 20.99
CA ALA A 498 -10.33 1.45 21.00
C ALA A 498 -9.45 1.76 19.75
N ASP A 499 -9.28 0.80 18.84
CA ASP A 499 -8.47 0.90 17.62
C ASP A 499 -9.28 1.13 16.33
N GLU A 500 -10.60 0.86 16.32
CA GLU A 500 -11.46 1.22 15.17
C GLU A 500 -11.48 2.74 14.92
N VAL A 501 -11.19 3.54 15.95
CA VAL A 501 -11.21 5.01 15.93
C VAL A 501 -9.89 5.62 15.39
N ARG A 502 -8.82 4.83 15.22
CA ARG A 502 -7.47 5.39 14.99
C ARG A 502 -7.08 5.63 13.52
N ALA A 503 -7.73 4.98 12.55
CA ALA A 503 -7.42 5.14 11.11
C ALA A 503 -8.44 5.99 10.32
N ASP A 504 -9.59 6.30 10.92
CA ASP A 504 -10.72 6.95 10.22
C ASP A 504 -10.32 8.32 9.67
N GLY A 505 -10.44 8.44 8.33
CA GLY A 505 -10.17 9.67 7.59
C GLY A 505 -8.69 10.02 7.37
N VAL A 506 -7.74 9.19 7.81
CA VAL A 506 -6.29 9.43 7.58
C VAL A 506 -5.85 8.91 6.21
N ARG A 507 -6.22 7.67 5.88
CA ARG A 507 -5.76 6.97 4.67
C ARG A 507 -6.80 7.06 3.57
N CYS A 508 -6.35 7.36 2.35
CA CYS A 508 -7.17 7.24 1.15
C CYS A 508 -6.33 6.80 -0.04
N LEU A 509 -6.99 6.23 -1.04
CA LEU A 509 -6.45 5.91 -2.37
C LEU A 509 -7.10 6.84 -3.38
N ILE A 510 -6.30 7.50 -4.21
CA ILE A 510 -6.78 8.30 -5.33
C ILE A 510 -6.16 7.77 -6.62
N ALA A 511 -7.01 7.35 -7.55
CA ALA A 511 -6.61 6.77 -8.83
C ALA A 511 -7.45 7.34 -9.98
N ALA A 512 -6.90 7.35 -11.19
CA ALA A 512 -7.69 7.67 -12.37
C ALA A 512 -8.66 6.50 -12.66
N GLY A 513 -9.95 6.81 -12.76
CA GLY A 513 -10.99 5.86 -13.11
C GLY A 513 -11.20 5.80 -14.62
N THR A 514 -11.42 4.60 -15.15
CA THR A 514 -12.17 4.48 -16.41
C THR A 514 -13.64 4.76 -16.10
N SER A 515 -14.41 5.35 -17.02
CA SER A 515 -15.83 5.61 -16.80
C SER A 515 -16.58 4.29 -16.53
N GLY A 516 -16.78 4.00 -15.26
CA GLY A 516 -17.32 2.77 -14.69
C GLY A 516 -16.91 2.74 -13.22
N ALA A 517 -17.84 2.49 -12.31
CA ALA A 517 -17.51 2.32 -10.90
C ALA A 517 -16.29 1.39 -10.74
N PRO A 518 -15.47 1.51 -9.69
CA PRO A 518 -14.45 0.51 -9.38
C PRO A 518 -15.12 -0.78 -8.89
N SER A 519 -16.02 -1.38 -9.67
CA SER A 519 -15.91 -2.80 -9.91
C SER A 519 -14.83 -2.93 -10.97
N ALA A 520 -13.55 -2.96 -10.58
CA ALA A 520 -12.70 -3.86 -11.33
C ALA A 520 -13.41 -5.21 -11.20
N PRO A 521 -13.95 -5.84 -12.26
CA PRO A 521 -14.19 -7.26 -12.14
C PRO A 521 -12.83 -7.81 -11.71
N ARG A 522 -12.76 -8.49 -10.56
CA ARG A 522 -11.59 -9.30 -10.24
C ARG A 522 -11.40 -10.26 -11.42
N GLU A 523 -10.60 -9.86 -12.40
CA GLU A 523 -9.89 -10.79 -13.25
C GLU A 523 -8.88 -11.47 -12.32
N GLY A 524 -9.37 -12.47 -11.60
CA GLY A 524 -8.53 -13.36 -10.83
C GLY A 524 -8.19 -14.54 -11.71
N ASP A 525 -6.92 -14.75 -12.02
CA ASP A 525 -6.47 -16.05 -12.47
C ASP A 525 -6.19 -16.87 -11.21
N LEU A 526 -7.16 -17.69 -10.79
CA LEU A 526 -6.85 -18.69 -9.78
C LEU A 526 -6.09 -19.83 -10.48
N ALA A 527 -4.77 -19.85 -10.34
CA ALA A 527 -3.94 -20.93 -10.88
C ALA A 527 -4.10 -22.20 -10.03
N VAL A 528 -4.81 -23.19 -10.56
CA VAL A 528 -4.98 -24.47 -9.90
C VAL A 528 -4.01 -25.47 -10.50
N SER A 529 -3.10 -25.96 -9.67
CA SER A 529 -2.18 -27.04 -10.03
C SER A 529 -2.08 -28.03 -8.87
N GLU A 530 -1.52 -29.21 -9.12
CA GLU A 530 -1.18 -30.15 -8.03
C GLU A 530 -0.19 -29.53 -7.02
N VAL A 531 0.56 -28.50 -7.45
CA VAL A 531 1.46 -27.72 -6.59
C VAL A 531 0.68 -26.74 -5.72
N ALA A 532 -0.31 -26.06 -6.28
CA ALA A 532 -1.13 -25.07 -5.58
C ALA A 532 -2.24 -25.71 -4.73
N GLN A 533 -2.71 -26.93 -5.05
CA GLN A 533 -3.84 -27.57 -4.36
C GLN A 533 -3.60 -29.07 -4.14
N VAL A 534 -2.90 -29.38 -3.05
CA VAL A 534 -2.35 -30.72 -2.76
C VAL A 534 -3.41 -31.82 -2.60
N TRP A 535 -4.65 -31.47 -2.22
CA TRP A 535 -5.75 -32.43 -2.17
C TRP A 535 -6.07 -33.02 -3.57
N LEU A 536 -5.67 -32.38 -4.67
CA LEU A 536 -5.72 -32.95 -6.03
C LEU A 536 -4.83 -34.17 -6.20
N GLY A 537 -3.78 -34.30 -5.38
CA GLY A 537 -2.97 -35.51 -5.26
C GLY A 537 -3.75 -36.70 -4.71
N SER A 538 -4.75 -36.45 -3.86
CA SER A 538 -5.61 -37.48 -3.25
C SER A 538 -6.95 -37.66 -3.98
N HIS A 539 -7.44 -36.61 -4.66
CA HIS A 539 -8.68 -36.65 -5.42
C HIS A 539 -8.39 -36.89 -6.91
N ARG A 540 -8.18 -38.17 -7.24
CA ARG A 540 -7.81 -38.62 -8.60
C ARG A 540 -8.81 -39.63 -9.15
N ILE A 541 -8.93 -39.65 -10.47
CA ILE A 541 -9.55 -40.76 -11.21
C ILE A 541 -8.46 -41.37 -12.10
N GLY A 542 -7.90 -42.50 -11.66
CA GLY A 542 -6.72 -43.08 -12.29
C GLY A 542 -5.46 -42.27 -12.00
N ASP A 543 -4.68 -41.96 -13.03
CA ASP A 543 -3.46 -41.15 -12.97
C ASP A 543 -3.72 -39.64 -13.01
N ARG A 544 -4.99 -39.23 -13.06
CA ARG A 544 -5.44 -37.87 -13.34
C ARG A 544 -6.06 -37.21 -12.12
N ALA A 545 -5.51 -36.08 -11.68
CA ALA A 545 -6.13 -35.23 -10.68
C ALA A 545 -7.48 -34.70 -11.17
N VAL A 546 -8.48 -34.66 -10.29
CA VAL A 546 -9.82 -34.17 -10.60
C VAL A 546 -10.23 -33.09 -9.61
N VAL A 547 -10.68 -31.94 -10.12
CA VAL A 547 -11.21 -30.87 -9.27
C VAL A 547 -12.69 -31.17 -8.93
N PRO A 548 -13.10 -31.25 -7.64
CA PRO A 548 -14.48 -31.41 -7.25
C PRO A 548 -15.26 -30.17 -7.66
N LEU A 549 -16.48 -30.39 -8.13
CA LEU A 549 -17.37 -29.29 -8.49
C LEU A 549 -17.60 -28.32 -7.33
N ALA A 550 -17.67 -28.82 -6.09
CA ALA A 550 -17.82 -27.99 -4.89
C ALA A 550 -16.69 -26.96 -4.73
N VAL A 551 -15.45 -27.33 -5.06
CA VAL A 551 -14.29 -26.44 -4.97
C VAL A 551 -14.31 -25.42 -6.10
N VAL A 552 -14.73 -25.81 -7.31
CA VAL A 552 -14.94 -24.86 -8.41
C VAL A 552 -16.04 -23.85 -8.07
N CYS A 553 -17.11 -24.29 -7.41
CA CYS A 553 -18.18 -23.40 -6.95
C CYS A 553 -17.67 -22.42 -5.88
N ASP A 554 -16.87 -22.90 -4.92
CA ASP A 554 -16.21 -22.04 -3.93
C ASP A 554 -15.32 -20.98 -4.59
N TRP A 555 -14.49 -21.37 -5.57
CA TRP A 555 -13.65 -20.42 -6.32
C TRP A 555 -14.46 -19.41 -7.13
N MET A 556 -15.59 -19.82 -7.72
CA MET A 556 -16.50 -18.89 -8.39
C MET A 556 -17.11 -17.91 -7.39
N LEU A 557 -17.52 -18.37 -6.19
CA LEU A 557 -18.05 -17.52 -5.12
C LEU A 557 -17.00 -16.50 -4.63
N ARG A 558 -15.71 -16.86 -4.54
CA ARG A 558 -14.61 -15.94 -4.17
C ARG A 558 -14.40 -14.79 -5.16
N LEU A 559 -14.80 -15.00 -6.42
CA LEU A 559 -14.73 -14.02 -7.49
C LEU A 559 -16.00 -13.16 -7.57
N ILE A 560 -17.02 -13.43 -6.74
CA ILE A 560 -18.24 -12.62 -6.61
C ILE A 560 -18.04 -11.60 -5.49
N ASP A 561 -18.23 -10.32 -5.80
CA ASP A 561 -18.30 -9.28 -4.77
C ASP A 561 -19.59 -9.48 -3.98
N VAL A 562 -19.47 -9.47 -2.64
CA VAL A 562 -20.62 -9.28 -1.77
C VAL A 562 -20.78 -7.77 -1.63
N ASP A 563 -21.80 -7.20 -2.26
CA ASP A 563 -22.22 -5.83 -1.97
C ASP A 563 -22.69 -5.80 -0.51
N VAL A 564 -21.99 -5.03 0.31
CA VAL A 564 -22.44 -4.67 1.65
C VAL A 564 -23.09 -3.31 1.51
N ASP A 565 -24.41 -3.24 1.71
CA ASP A 565 -25.14 -1.97 1.65
C ASP A 565 -24.53 -0.99 2.66
N GLY A 566 -24.65 0.32 2.41
CA GLY A 566 -24.02 1.40 3.20
C GLY A 566 -24.36 1.46 4.70
N ALA A 567 -25.15 0.52 5.22
CA ALA A 567 -25.48 0.34 6.64
C ALA A 567 -24.78 -0.89 7.28
N GLY A 568 -23.87 -1.58 6.59
CA GLY A 568 -23.10 -2.69 7.16
C GLY A 568 -23.88 -4.00 7.38
N SER A 569 -25.17 -4.05 7.02
CA SER A 569 -25.94 -5.30 7.06
C SER A 569 -25.67 -6.13 5.81
N VAL A 570 -25.21 -7.38 5.97
CA VAL A 570 -25.31 -8.41 4.93
C VAL A 570 -26.79 -8.77 4.83
N THR A 571 -27.56 -8.05 4.02
CA THR A 571 -28.91 -8.48 3.70
C THR A 571 -28.79 -9.79 2.91
N ALA A 572 -29.49 -10.83 3.37
CA ALA A 572 -29.58 -12.12 2.68
C ALA A 572 -30.38 -12.03 1.36
N SER A 573 -30.25 -10.93 0.61
CA SER A 573 -30.75 -10.77 -0.75
C SER A 573 -29.66 -10.90 -1.80
N ALA A 574 -28.44 -11.33 -1.44
CA ALA A 574 -27.51 -11.90 -2.42
C ALA A 574 -28.31 -12.94 -3.22
N PRO A 575 -28.45 -12.79 -4.54
CA PRO A 575 -29.30 -13.67 -5.33
C PRO A 575 -28.82 -15.10 -5.05
N ALA A 576 -29.75 -15.97 -4.64
CA ALA A 576 -29.46 -17.38 -4.54
C ALA A 576 -28.79 -17.79 -5.85
N LEU A 577 -27.51 -18.18 -5.79
CA LEU A 577 -26.73 -18.47 -6.98
C LEU A 577 -27.29 -19.74 -7.60
N VAL A 578 -28.12 -19.62 -8.63
CA VAL A 578 -28.70 -20.78 -9.32
C VAL A 578 -27.84 -21.08 -10.53
N LEU A 579 -26.90 -22.01 -10.37
CA LEU A 579 -26.17 -22.59 -11.51
C LEU A 579 -27.13 -23.45 -12.34
N ARG A 580 -27.37 -23.05 -13.60
CA ARG A 580 -28.18 -23.81 -14.58
C ARG A 580 -27.30 -24.31 -15.72
N ASP A 581 -27.80 -25.31 -16.45
CA ASP A 581 -27.15 -25.87 -17.64
C ASP A 581 -25.71 -26.39 -17.38
N ILE A 582 -25.50 -26.99 -16.21
CA ILE A 582 -24.22 -27.61 -15.85
C ILE A 582 -24.05 -28.90 -16.68
N ASP A 583 -23.36 -28.78 -17.82
CA ASP A 583 -23.04 -29.93 -18.66
C ASP A 583 -21.72 -30.57 -18.20
N VAL A 584 -21.79 -31.46 -17.20
CA VAL A 584 -20.62 -32.22 -16.72
C VAL A 584 -20.40 -33.44 -17.62
N VAL A 585 -19.90 -33.20 -18.84
CA VAL A 585 -19.75 -34.28 -19.83
C VAL A 585 -18.65 -35.28 -19.41
N ARG A 586 -17.60 -34.83 -18.70
CA ARG A 586 -16.56 -35.61 -17.97
C ARG A 586 -15.89 -34.73 -16.91
N GLY A 587 -15.43 -35.32 -15.80
CA GLY A 587 -14.72 -34.62 -14.70
C GLY A 587 -13.58 -33.70 -15.18
N ILE A 588 -13.34 -32.60 -14.45
CA ILE A 588 -12.27 -31.64 -14.77
C ILE A 588 -10.94 -32.31 -14.42
N VAL A 589 -10.29 -32.88 -15.43
CA VAL A 589 -8.98 -33.52 -15.31
C VAL A 589 -7.91 -32.43 -15.35
N ALA A 590 -7.08 -32.34 -14.32
CA ALA A 590 -5.97 -31.39 -14.24
C ALA A 590 -4.62 -32.11 -14.46
N PRO A 591 -3.99 -31.97 -15.64
CA PRO A 591 -2.56 -32.15 -15.80
C PRO A 591 -1.83 -30.78 -15.98
N SER A 592 -2.52 -29.66 -15.77
CA SER A 592 -2.02 -28.28 -16.03
C SER A 592 -2.91 -27.24 -15.34
N VAL A 593 -2.39 -26.01 -15.24
CA VAL A 593 -3.05 -24.84 -14.64
C VAL A 593 -4.50 -24.73 -15.11
N VAL A 594 -5.45 -24.78 -14.17
CA VAL A 594 -6.83 -24.37 -14.40
C VAL A 594 -6.92 -22.90 -14.04
N THR A 595 -7.50 -22.08 -14.92
CA THR A 595 -7.68 -20.65 -14.68
C THR A 595 -9.17 -20.35 -14.62
N VAL A 596 -9.68 -19.79 -13.52
CA VAL A 596 -11.09 -19.38 -13.41
C VAL A 596 -11.21 -17.87 -13.59
N ARG A 597 -11.56 -17.41 -14.78
CA ARG A 597 -11.74 -15.98 -15.11
C ARG A 597 -13.18 -15.54 -14.88
N ARG A 598 -13.43 -14.33 -14.38
CA ARG A 598 -14.77 -13.70 -14.38
C ARG A 598 -14.81 -12.53 -15.35
N VAL A 599 -15.80 -12.49 -16.24
CA VAL A 599 -16.10 -11.36 -17.14
C VAL A 599 -17.59 -11.04 -17.03
N GLY A 600 -17.95 -9.98 -16.31
CA GLY A 600 -19.34 -9.65 -16.00
C GLY A 600 -20.03 -10.73 -15.15
N ALA A 601 -21.11 -11.31 -15.67
CA ALA A 601 -21.83 -12.42 -15.05
C ALA A 601 -21.31 -13.80 -15.50
N GLU A 602 -20.32 -13.87 -16.41
CA GLU A 602 -19.79 -15.13 -16.92
C GLU A 602 -18.49 -15.51 -16.20
N PHE A 603 -18.38 -16.77 -15.81
CA PHE A 603 -17.14 -17.38 -15.35
C PHE A 603 -16.58 -18.27 -16.46
N THR A 604 -15.27 -18.27 -16.66
CA THR A 604 -14.62 -19.13 -17.65
C THR A 604 -13.52 -19.91 -16.96
N VAL A 605 -13.65 -21.23 -16.92
CA VAL A 605 -12.61 -22.14 -16.45
C VAL A 605 -11.80 -22.62 -17.66
N VAL A 606 -10.59 -22.12 -17.82
CA VAL A 606 -9.65 -22.52 -18.87
C VAL A 606 -8.82 -23.70 -18.38
N THR A 607 -8.73 -24.76 -19.19
CA THR A 607 -7.85 -25.92 -18.94
C THR A 607 -7.03 -26.20 -20.19
N ALA A 608 -5.92 -26.96 -20.09
CA ALA A 608 -5.16 -27.38 -21.27
C ALA A 608 -5.95 -28.27 -22.25
N ALA A 609 -7.11 -28.80 -21.84
CA ALA A 609 -8.02 -29.57 -22.70
C ALA A 609 -9.09 -28.70 -23.39
N GLY A 610 -9.10 -27.38 -23.15
CA GLY A 610 -10.05 -26.42 -23.73
C GLY A 610 -10.64 -25.44 -22.71
N VAL A 611 -11.31 -24.42 -23.25
CA VAL A 611 -12.03 -23.36 -22.50
C VAL A 611 -13.42 -23.87 -22.13
N ARG A 612 -13.84 -23.69 -20.87
CA ARG A 612 -15.20 -23.99 -20.40
C ARG A 612 -15.84 -22.71 -19.85
N CYS A 613 -16.97 -22.29 -20.40
CA CYS A 613 -17.70 -21.10 -19.95
C CYS A 613 -18.89 -21.49 -19.07
N TYR A 614 -19.16 -20.70 -18.05
CA TYR A 614 -20.24 -20.79 -17.07
C TYR A 614 -20.91 -19.43 -17.02
N ARG A 615 -22.23 -19.38 -16.83
CA ARG A 615 -22.97 -18.13 -16.76
C ARG A 615 -23.72 -18.06 -15.44
N CYS A 616 -23.46 -17.00 -14.67
CA CYS A 616 -24.24 -16.62 -13.51
C CYS A 616 -25.47 -15.84 -13.99
N LEU A 617 -26.63 -16.10 -13.40
CA LEU A 617 -27.86 -15.34 -13.63
C LEU A 617 -28.24 -14.57 -12.37
#